data_AF-A0AAU5YXL8-F1
#
_entry.id   AF-A0AAU5YXL8-F1
#
_cell.length_a   1.000
_cell.length_b   1.000
_cell.length_c   1.000
_cell.angle_alpha   90.00
_cell.angle_beta   90.00
_cell.angle_gamma   90.00
#
_symmetry.space_group_name_H-M   'P 1'
#
loop_
_entity.id
_entity.type
_entity.pdbx_description
1 polymer ?
#
loop_
_entity_poly.entity_id
_entity_poly.type
_entity_poly.pdbx_seq_one_letter_code
_entity_poly.pdbx_strand_id
1 'polypeptide(L)' 'MGEIICAELLKYGPAKVSCTFCGKSRNQVEHLISGPGVNICSDCVDLCRAIIEEGNTTS' A
#
# COMPACT_ATOMS: atom_id res chain seq x y z
N MET A 1 4.54 -27.40 25.59
CA MET A 1 4.50 -27.11 24.14
C MET A 1 3.20 -26.34 23.82
N GLY A 2 3.00 -25.15 24.41
CA GLY A 2 1.70 -24.48 24.30
C GLY A 2 1.59 -23.04 24.83
N GLU A 3 2.70 -22.36 25.15
CA GLU A 3 2.65 -21.01 25.73
C GLU A 3 3.57 -19.97 25.03
N ILE A 4 4.33 -20.37 24.00
CA ILE A 4 5.31 -19.47 23.34
C ILE A 4 4.72 -18.70 22.14
N ILE A 5 3.55 -19.09 21.63
CA ILE A 5 3.02 -18.55 20.37
C ILE A 5 2.29 -17.19 20.56
N CYS A 6 1.92 -16.81 21.79
CA CYS A 6 1.10 -15.62 22.03
C CYS A 6 1.88 -14.28 22.08
N ALA A 7 3.17 -14.27 22.40
CA ALA A 7 3.95 -13.03 22.48
C ALA A 7 4.41 -12.51 21.11
N GLU A 8 4.54 -13.38 20.11
CA GLU A 8 4.93 -12.98 18.75
C GLU A 8 3.72 -12.67 17.85
N LEU A 9 2.54 -13.23 18.13
CA LEU A 9 1.33 -12.97 17.34
C LEU A 9 0.60 -11.66 17.72
N LEU A 10 0.78 -11.12 18.93
CA LEU A 10 0.21 -9.81 19.32
C LEU A 10 1.00 -8.61 18.76
N LYS A 11 2.20 -8.82 18.18
CA LYS A 11 2.89 -7.80 17.37
C LYS A 11 2.24 -7.62 15.99
N TYR A 12 1.48 -8.60 15.53
CA TYR A 12 0.78 -8.62 14.24
C TYR A 12 -0.73 -8.37 14.44
N GLY A 13 -1.09 -7.33 15.19
CA GLY A 13 -2.39 -6.68 14.99
C GLY A 13 -2.56 -6.40 13.48
N PRO A 14 -3.78 -6.44 12.92
CA PRO A 14 -3.97 -6.37 11.47
C PRO A 14 -3.20 -5.18 10.94
N ALA A 15 -2.06 -5.43 10.29
CA ALA A 15 -1.20 -4.38 9.80
C ALA A 15 -2.09 -3.55 8.91
N LYS A 16 -2.37 -2.29 9.31
CA LYS A 16 -3.28 -1.43 8.57
C LYS A 16 -2.64 -1.23 7.20
N VAL A 17 -3.04 -2.03 6.22
CA VAL A 17 -2.50 -1.97 4.87
C VAL A 17 -3.00 -0.67 4.27
N SER A 18 -2.08 0.27 4.14
CA SER A 18 -2.31 1.59 3.56
C SER A 18 -1.42 1.78 2.34
N CYS A 19 -1.90 2.58 1.40
CA CYS A 19 -1.12 3.04 0.28
C CYS A 19 0.09 3.84 0.81
N THR A 20 1.29 3.47 0.38
CA THR A 20 2.54 4.13 0.77
C THR A 20 2.63 5.56 0.24
N PHE A 21 1.91 5.87 -0.84
CA PHE A 21 1.94 7.17 -1.52
C PHE A 21 0.95 8.17 -0.93
N CYS A 22 -0.33 7.80 -0.79
CA CYS A 22 -1.37 8.71 -0.30
C CYS A 22 -1.80 8.46 1.16
N GLY A 23 -1.32 7.40 1.82
CA GLY A 23 -1.67 7.06 3.20
C GLY A 23 -3.08 6.48 3.42
N LYS A 24 -3.96 6.53 2.42
CA LYS A 24 -5.30 5.91 2.46
C LYS A 24 -5.22 4.41 2.79
N SER A 25 -6.07 3.97 3.70
CA SER A 25 -6.25 2.55 4.03
C SER A 25 -7.02 1.80 2.95
N ARG A 26 -6.96 0.46 2.97
CA ARG A 26 -7.70 -0.40 2.03
C ARG A 26 -9.21 -0.13 1.96
N ASN A 27 -9.83 0.42 3.01
CA ASN A 27 -11.26 0.76 3.03
C ASN A 27 -11.57 2.13 2.38
N GLN A 28 -10.54 2.93 2.08
CA GLN A 28 -10.68 4.28 1.53
C GLN A 28 -10.36 4.34 0.02
N VAL A 29 -10.03 3.20 -0.60
CA VAL A 29 -9.66 3.09 -2.01
C VAL A 29 -10.36 1.89 -2.62
N GLU A 30 -10.69 1.98 -3.90
CA GLU A 30 -11.34 0.89 -4.64
C GLU A 30 -10.41 -0.33 -4.78
N HIS A 31 -9.14 -0.07 -5.13
CA HIS A 31 -8.12 -1.09 -5.27
C HIS A 31 -6.84 -0.71 -4.53
N LEU A 32 -6.28 -1.67 -3.80
CA LEU A 32 -4.99 -1.57 -3.14
C LEU A 32 -4.16 -2.81 -3.47
N ILE A 33 -3.04 -2.57 -4.17
CA ILE A 33 -2.09 -3.58 -4.62
C ILE A 33 -0.94 -3.61 -3.60
N SER A 34 -0.65 -4.80 -3.08
CA SER A 34 0.43 -5.01 -2.09
C SER A 34 1.59 -5.76 -2.73
N GLY A 35 2.78 -5.18 -2.67
CA GLY A 35 4.05 -5.81 -3.00
C GLY A 35 4.95 -5.98 -1.77
N PRO A 36 6.14 -6.58 -1.91
CA PRO A 36 7.11 -6.68 -0.82
C PRO A 36 7.53 -5.29 -0.33
N GLY A 37 7.03 -4.87 0.84
CA GLY A 37 7.41 -3.61 1.50
C GLY A 37 6.76 -2.33 0.94
N VAL A 38 5.87 -2.42 -0.04
CA VAL A 38 5.18 -1.26 -0.64
C VAL A 38 3.74 -1.60 -1.01
N ASN A 39 2.83 -0.65 -0.83
CA ASN A 39 1.46 -0.76 -1.31
C ASN A 39 1.10 0.48 -2.13
N ILE A 40 0.35 0.28 -3.22
CA ILE A 40 -0.12 1.37 -4.09
C ILE A 40 -1.60 1.18 -4.41
N CYS A 41 -2.38 2.27 -4.40
CA CYS A 41 -3.79 2.25 -4.78
C CYS A 41 -4.00 2.70 -6.23
N SER A 42 -5.17 2.39 -6.80
CA SER A 42 -5.57 2.77 -8.16
C SER A 42 -5.36 4.27 -8.44
N ASP A 43 -5.85 5.14 -7.56
CA ASP A 43 -5.73 6.60 -7.72
C ASP A 43 -4.26 7.06 -7.88
N CYS A 44 -3.35 6.45 -7.11
CA CYS A 44 -1.93 6.77 -7.17
C CYS A 44 -1.29 6.23 -8.46
N VAL A 45 -1.73 5.08 -8.97
CA VAL A 45 -1.27 4.56 -10.26
C VAL A 45 -1.66 5.52 -11.39
N ASP A 46 -2.90 6.01 -11.39
CA ASP A 46 -3.39 6.94 -12.42
C ASP A 46 -2.67 8.28 -12.36
N LEU A 47 -2.44 8.82 -11.15
CA LEU A 47 -1.63 10.02 -10.97
C LEU A 47 -0.19 9.84 -11.46
N CYS A 48 0.45 8.72 -11.11
CA CYS A 48 1.79 8.40 -11.61
C CYS A 48 1.81 8.27 -13.13
N ARG A 49 0.79 7.65 -13.74
CA ARG A 49 0.67 7.54 -15.20
C ARG A 49 0.59 8.92 -15.85
N ALA A 50 -0.27 9.82 -15.36
CA ALA A 50 -0.41 11.17 -15.91
C ALA A 50 0.92 11.94 -15.90
N ILE A 51 1.67 11.87 -14.79
CA ILE A 51 2.98 12.52 -14.66
C ILE A 51 4.00 11.94 -15.67
N ILE A 52 3.99 10.61 -15.86
CA ILE A 52 4.89 9.94 -16.81
C ILE A 52 4.54 10.32 -18.25
N GLU A 53 3.25 10.39 -18.58
CA GLU A 53 2.78 10.78 -19.91
C GLU A 53 3.12 12.24 -20.23
N GLU A 54 2.96 13.16 -19.27
CA GLU A 54 3.36 14.56 -19.40
C GLU A 54 4.89 14.70 -19.56
N GLY A 55 5.68 14.01 -18.73
CA GLY A 55 7.14 14.06 -18.77
C GLY A 55 7.77 13.55 -20.07
N ASN A 56 7.07 12.69 -20.81
CA ASN A 56 7.49 12.21 -22.14
C ASN A 56 7.28 13.23 -23.26
N THR A 57 6.68 14.40 -22.99
CA THR A 57 6.42 15.45 -23.99
C THR A 57 7.32 16.68 -23.85
N THR A 58 8.13 16.77 -22.79
CA THR A 58 9.22 17.76 -22.69
C THR A 58 10.50 17.21 -23.33
N SER A 59 10.56 17.27 -24.66
CA SER A 59 11.79 17.19 -25.47
C SER A 59 11.68 18.20 -26.61
#